data_AF-Q9YGA4-F1
#
_entry.id   AF-Q9YGA4-F1
#
_cell.length_a   1.000
_cell.length_b   1.000
_cell.length_c   1.000
_cell.angle_alpha   90.00
_cell.angle_beta   90.00
_cell.angle_gamma   90.00
#
_symmetry.space_group_name_H-M   'P 1'
#
loop_
_entity.id
_entity.type
_entity.pdbx_description
1 polymer ?
#
loop_
_entity_poly.entity_id
_entity_poly.type
_entity_poly.pdbx_seq_one_letter_code
_entity_poly.pdbx_strand_id
1 'polypeptide(L)'
;MKEFKLAVYVTAPTLRGLNEERIKKLIEKFKELGVVKIYLENYRDGIMLDVNTMIKFKEVFEREFEVAGGMAIGTWGEGWGEMENYGFKVACIADERNREMVKHVVEEQAKVFDEIIIDDFWANWCHSEKDVKLFNSMYGVNSLKVHYLPVERSSYIALMV
;
A
#
# COMPACT_ATOMS: atom_id res chain seq x y z
N MET A 1 -33.08 -4.02 10.87
CA MET A 1 -32.00 -3.20 10.25
C MET A 1 -30.69 -3.85 10.61
N LYS A 2 -29.78 -4.11 9.65
CA LYS A 2 -28.40 -4.51 10.00
C LYS A 2 -27.69 -3.27 10.55
N GLU A 3 -27.05 -3.39 11.70
CA GLU A 3 -26.11 -2.38 12.18
C GLU A 3 -24.87 -2.41 11.29
N PHE A 4 -24.57 -1.28 10.66
CA PHE A 4 -23.35 -1.13 9.86
C PHE A 4 -22.22 -0.66 10.78
N LYS A 5 -21.06 -1.33 10.68
CA LYS A 5 -19.83 -0.90 11.34
C LYS A 5 -19.02 -0.03 10.37
N LEU A 6 -18.61 1.14 10.82
CA LEU A 6 -17.77 2.05 10.04
C LEU A 6 -16.29 1.87 10.43
N ALA A 7 -15.44 1.64 9.42
CA ALA A 7 -13.99 1.63 9.58
C ALA A 7 -13.36 2.76 8.77
N VAL A 8 -12.22 3.26 9.21
CA VAL A 8 -11.44 4.30 8.51
C VAL A 8 -10.01 3.84 8.29
N TYR A 9 -9.41 4.29 7.19
CA TYR A 9 -8.03 4.02 6.83
C TYR A 9 -7.23 5.32 6.87
N VAL A 10 -6.19 5.37 7.71
CA VAL A 10 -5.37 6.57 7.93
C VAL A 10 -4.00 6.36 7.29
N THR A 11 -3.68 7.17 6.29
CA THR A 11 -2.46 7.00 5.48
C THR A 11 -1.19 7.39 6.24
N ALA A 12 -0.05 6.83 5.84
CA ALA A 12 1.26 7.16 6.38
C ALA A 12 1.59 8.67 6.27
N PRO A 13 1.36 9.35 5.12
CA PRO A 13 1.47 10.80 5.04
C PRO A 13 0.58 11.55 6.03
N THR A 14 -0.67 11.11 6.24
CA THR A 14 -1.55 11.73 7.24
C THR A 14 -0.97 11.58 8.64
N LEU A 15 -0.61 10.35 9.04
CA LEU A 15 -0.02 10.06 10.36
C LEU A 15 1.25 10.88 10.61
N ARG A 16 2.15 10.96 9.62
CA ARG A 16 3.37 11.79 9.70
C ARG A 16 3.09 13.27 10.00
N GLY A 17 1.95 13.79 9.53
CA GLY A 17 1.55 15.19 9.70
C GLY A 17 0.70 15.47 10.95
N LEU A 18 0.42 14.46 11.77
CA LEU A 18 -0.36 14.62 13.00
C LEU A 18 0.51 15.14 14.15
N ASN A 19 -0.07 16.02 14.96
CA ASN A 19 0.43 16.42 16.26
C ASN A 19 -0.64 16.10 17.33
N GLU A 20 -0.34 16.28 18.61
CA GLU A 20 -1.26 15.93 19.70
C GLU A 20 -2.64 16.59 19.57
N GLU A 21 -2.70 17.87 19.18
CA GLU A 21 -3.96 18.59 19.01
C GLU A 21 -4.80 18.00 17.87
N ARG A 22 -4.16 17.72 16.72
CA ARG A 22 -4.83 17.11 15.56
C ARG A 22 -5.28 15.69 15.85
N ILE A 23 -4.53 14.92 16.63
CA ILE A 23 -4.92 13.57 17.05
C ILE A 23 -6.21 13.64 17.89
N LYS A 24 -6.28 14.53 18.89
CA LYS A 24 -7.49 14.71 19.71
C LYS A 24 -8.71 15.05 18.85
N LYS A 25 -8.56 16.03 17.94
CA LYS A 25 -9.63 16.42 17.01
C LYS A 25 -10.06 15.26 16.09
N LEU A 26 -9.11 14.45 15.63
CA LEU A 26 -9.40 13.31 14.77
C LEU A 26 -10.18 12.22 15.54
N ILE A 27 -9.76 11.92 16.77
CA ILE A 27 -10.46 10.98 17.67
C ILE A 27 -11.90 11.46 17.92
N GLU A 28 -12.08 12.73 18.30
CA GLU A 28 -13.42 13.31 18.51
C GLU A 28 -14.28 13.15 17.25
N LYS A 29 -13.72 13.45 16.07
CA LYS A 29 -14.45 13.34 14.82
C LYS A 29 -14.83 11.90 14.47
N PHE A 30 -13.93 10.95 14.70
CA PHE A 30 -14.20 9.53 14.47
C PHE A 30 -15.29 9.00 15.41
N LYS A 31 -15.31 9.45 16.68
CA LYS A 31 -16.39 9.11 17.63
C LYS A 31 -17.73 9.69 17.19
N GLU A 32 -17.78 10.94 16.75
CA GLU A 32 -19.00 11.56 16.20
C GLU A 32 -19.58 10.78 15.00
N LEU A 33 -18.71 10.25 14.14
CA LEU A 33 -19.09 9.48 12.96
C LEU A 33 -19.47 8.03 13.27
N GLY A 34 -19.29 7.56 14.51
CA GLY A 34 -19.53 6.17 14.88
C GLY A 34 -18.51 5.21 14.28
N VAL A 35 -17.27 5.66 14.05
CA VAL A 35 -16.17 4.79 13.65
C VAL A 35 -15.89 3.79 14.77
N VAL A 36 -15.78 2.52 14.41
CA VAL A 36 -15.47 1.43 15.36
C VAL A 36 -14.08 0.84 15.15
N LYS A 37 -13.52 0.99 13.95
CA LYS A 37 -12.21 0.43 13.59
C LYS A 37 -11.35 1.39 12.78
N ILE A 38 -10.05 1.38 13.05
CA ILE A 38 -9.05 2.20 12.37
C ILE A 38 -7.94 1.30 11.82
N TYR A 39 -7.59 1.50 10.56
CA TYR A 39 -6.40 0.95 9.93
C TYR A 39 -5.31 2.03 9.87
N LEU A 40 -4.14 1.77 10.45
CA LEU A 40 -3.02 2.70 10.51
C LEU A 40 -1.92 2.29 9.53
N GLU A 41 -1.70 3.09 8.49
CA GLU A 41 -0.74 2.78 7.43
C GLU A 41 0.70 3.14 7.82
N ASN A 42 1.65 2.21 7.66
CA ASN A 42 3.08 2.51 7.88
C ASN A 42 3.83 2.93 6.61
N TYR A 43 3.30 2.69 5.42
CA TYR A 43 3.99 3.01 4.17
C TYR A 43 3.05 3.52 3.06
N ARG A 44 3.46 4.60 2.38
CA ARG A 44 2.91 5.09 1.09
C ARG A 44 3.83 6.08 0.39
N ASP A 45 4.02 5.94 -0.92
CA ASP A 45 4.74 6.88 -1.79
C ASP A 45 6.15 7.24 -1.27
N GLY A 46 6.87 6.26 -0.71
CA GLY A 46 8.19 6.46 -0.10
C GLY A 46 8.20 7.04 1.31
N ILE A 47 7.04 7.34 1.88
CA ILE A 47 6.89 7.70 3.29
C ILE A 47 6.76 6.42 4.09
N MET A 48 7.75 6.12 4.90
CA MET A 48 7.74 4.98 5.82
C MET A 48 7.81 5.47 7.27
N LEU A 49 6.87 5.01 8.11
CA LEU A 49 6.88 5.24 9.54
C LEU A 49 7.52 4.05 10.24
N ASP A 50 8.46 4.34 11.14
CA ASP A 50 9.17 3.30 11.90
C ASP A 50 8.25 2.65 12.95
N VAL A 51 8.66 1.47 13.44
CA VAL A 51 7.94 0.70 14.46
C VAL A 51 7.60 1.51 15.70
N ASN A 52 8.52 2.34 16.22
CA ASN A 52 8.24 3.09 17.45
C ASN A 52 7.18 4.17 17.20
N THR A 53 7.20 4.80 16.03
CA THR A 53 6.16 5.74 15.61
C THR A 53 4.80 5.04 15.49
N MET A 54 4.76 3.86 14.88
CA MET A 54 3.52 3.08 14.74
C MET A 54 2.98 2.56 16.08
N ILE A 55 3.84 2.13 17.01
CA ILE A 55 3.46 1.76 18.39
C ILE A 55 2.78 2.94 19.09
N LYS A 56 3.35 4.15 19.01
CA LYS A 56 2.75 5.35 19.62
C LYS A 56 1.36 5.63 19.06
N PHE A 57 1.17 5.52 17.75
CA PHE A 57 -0.16 5.71 17.17
C PHE A 57 -1.13 4.60 17.60
N LYS A 58 -0.71 3.33 17.59
CA LYS A 58 -1.52 2.22 18.10
C LYS A 58 -1.99 2.47 19.53
N GLU A 59 -1.08 2.78 20.45
CA GLU A 59 -1.38 3.02 21.86
C GLU A 59 -2.37 4.17 22.10
N VAL A 60 -2.36 5.18 21.22
CA VAL A 60 -3.27 6.33 21.32
C VAL A 60 -4.65 5.98 20.78
N PHE A 61 -4.73 5.33 19.61
CA PHE A 61 -6.01 5.01 18.98
C PHE A 61 -6.71 3.78 19.59
N GLU A 62 -5.99 2.78 20.11
CA GLU A 62 -6.60 1.56 20.65
C GLU A 62 -7.38 1.79 21.96
N ARG A 63 -7.17 2.94 22.61
CA ARG A 63 -7.95 3.36 23.79
C ARG A 63 -9.41 3.63 23.44
N GLU A 64 -9.70 3.92 22.18
CA GLU A 64 -11.00 4.44 21.73
C GLU A 64 -11.61 3.60 20.59
N PHE A 65 -10.81 2.83 19.85
CA PHE A 65 -11.24 2.09 18.66
C PHE A 65 -10.59 0.71 18.57
N GLU A 66 -11.18 -0.21 17.78
CA GLU A 66 -10.43 -1.36 17.28
C GLU A 66 -9.33 -0.85 16.32
N VAL A 67 -8.09 -1.35 16.43
CA VAL A 67 -6.98 -0.87 15.59
C VAL A 67 -6.27 -2.03 14.91
N ALA A 68 -5.99 -1.87 13.62
CA ALA A 68 -5.22 -2.79 12.79
C ALA A 68 -4.21 -2.02 11.91
N GLY A 69 -3.28 -2.74 11.30
CA GLY A 69 -2.29 -2.16 10.39
C GLY A 69 -2.86 -1.93 8.99
N GLY A 70 -2.36 -0.92 8.29
CA GLY A 70 -2.52 -0.72 6.86
C GLY A 70 -1.18 -0.66 6.13
N MET A 71 -1.18 -0.87 4.82
CA MET A 71 0.01 -0.65 3.98
C MET A 71 -0.36 -0.42 2.51
N ALA A 72 0.26 0.58 1.86
CA ALA A 72 0.14 0.84 0.42
C ALA A 72 1.40 0.44 -0.35
N ILE A 73 1.79 -0.83 -0.22
CA ILE A 73 3.05 -1.40 -0.73
C ILE A 73 3.18 -1.51 -2.26
N GLY A 74 2.14 -1.20 -3.04
CA GLY A 74 2.29 -1.10 -4.49
C GLY A 74 2.64 0.31 -4.98
N THR A 75 2.57 1.32 -4.12
CA THR A 75 3.13 2.64 -4.41
C THR A 75 4.65 2.57 -4.43
N TRP A 76 5.30 3.30 -5.33
CA TRP A 76 6.75 3.36 -5.38
C TRP A 76 7.29 4.59 -4.64
N GLY A 77 8.41 4.42 -3.94
CA GLY A 77 9.09 5.46 -3.19
C GLY A 77 10.55 5.67 -3.58
N GLU A 78 11.13 6.81 -3.22
CA GLU A 78 12.58 7.01 -3.38
C GLU A 78 13.37 5.94 -2.62
N GLY A 79 14.41 5.39 -3.25
CA GLY A 79 15.20 4.27 -2.71
C GLY A 79 14.67 2.87 -3.08
N TRP A 80 13.50 2.77 -3.71
CA TRP A 80 13.00 1.53 -4.29
C TRP A 80 13.69 1.23 -5.64
N GLY A 81 13.45 0.04 -6.20
CA GLY A 81 13.97 -0.42 -7.49
C GLY A 81 13.22 0.13 -8.70
N GLU A 82 12.96 -0.72 -9.69
CA GLU A 82 12.24 -0.38 -10.93
C GLU A 82 10.80 0.09 -10.67
N MET A 83 10.30 0.96 -11.55
CA MET A 83 8.96 1.54 -11.45
C MET A 83 8.38 1.88 -12.80
N GLU A 84 7.06 1.95 -12.86
CA GLU A 84 6.32 2.53 -13.98
C GLU A 84 5.66 3.84 -13.55
N ASN A 85 5.60 4.81 -14.47
CA ASN A 85 5.02 6.12 -14.22
C ASN A 85 3.81 6.39 -15.11
N TYR A 86 2.63 6.43 -14.51
CA TYR A 86 1.35 6.72 -15.18
C TYR A 86 0.75 8.07 -14.75
N GLY A 87 1.59 8.99 -14.25
CA GLY A 87 1.15 10.16 -13.48
C GLY A 87 1.14 9.90 -11.97
N PHE A 88 1.33 8.64 -11.59
CA PHE A 88 1.66 8.13 -10.27
C PHE A 88 2.64 6.98 -10.44
N LYS A 89 3.39 6.66 -9.39
CA LYS A 89 4.53 5.75 -9.44
C LYS A 89 4.13 4.39 -8.87
N VAL A 90 4.22 3.33 -9.69
CA VAL A 90 3.89 1.95 -9.29
C VAL A 90 5.18 1.13 -9.20
N ALA A 91 5.33 0.37 -8.12
CA ALA A 91 6.51 -0.46 -7.92
C ALA A 91 6.45 -1.75 -8.76
N CYS A 92 7.56 -2.11 -9.41
CA CYS A 92 7.67 -3.36 -10.16
C CYS A 92 8.09 -4.52 -9.26
N ILE A 93 7.16 -5.40 -8.87
CA ILE A 93 7.46 -6.54 -7.97
C ILE A 93 8.39 -7.59 -8.59
N ALA A 94 8.57 -7.59 -9.92
CA ALA A 94 9.61 -8.40 -10.56
C ALA A 94 11.04 -7.97 -10.18
N ASP A 95 11.25 -6.73 -9.74
CA ASP A 95 12.53 -6.28 -9.21
C ASP A 95 12.75 -6.82 -7.79
N GLU A 96 13.88 -7.48 -7.57
CA GLU A 96 14.28 -8.00 -6.27
C GLU A 96 14.40 -6.91 -5.21
N ARG A 97 14.88 -5.72 -5.57
CA ARG A 97 14.99 -4.59 -4.63
C ARG A 97 13.62 -4.14 -4.13
N ASN A 98 12.61 -4.14 -4.99
CA ASN A 98 11.24 -3.83 -4.59
C ASN A 98 10.66 -4.91 -3.68
N ARG A 99 10.94 -6.19 -3.95
CA ARG A 99 10.52 -7.30 -3.08
C ARG A 99 11.13 -7.20 -1.69
N GLU A 100 12.41 -6.83 -1.59
CA GLU A 100 13.05 -6.59 -0.30
C GLU A 100 12.45 -5.38 0.42
N MET A 101 12.11 -4.30 -0.30
CA MET A 101 11.40 -3.16 0.31
C MET A 101 10.00 -3.53 0.81
N VAL A 102 9.22 -4.28 0.03
CA VAL A 102 7.90 -4.80 0.45
C VAL A 102 8.05 -5.67 1.69
N LYS A 103 9.01 -6.60 1.69
CA LYS A 103 9.30 -7.44 2.85
C LYS A 103 9.62 -6.60 4.08
N HIS A 104 10.49 -5.60 3.95
CA HIS A 104 10.84 -4.70 5.05
C HIS A 104 9.61 -3.96 5.60
N VAL A 105 8.76 -3.39 4.73
CA VAL A 105 7.52 -2.71 5.14
C VAL A 105 6.58 -3.65 5.89
N VAL A 106 6.40 -4.88 5.39
CA VAL A 106 5.55 -5.89 6.02
C VAL A 106 6.11 -6.34 7.37
N GLU A 107 7.41 -6.62 7.45
CA GLU A 107 8.09 -7.04 8.69
C GLU A 107 8.00 -5.98 9.78
N GLU A 108 8.19 -4.69 9.45
CA GLU A 108 8.05 -3.60 10.40
C GLU A 108 6.59 -3.45 10.87
N GLN A 109 5.61 -3.58 9.96
CA GLN A 109 4.20 -3.48 10.33
C GLN A 109 3.72 -4.65 11.19
N ALA A 110 4.19 -5.87 10.90
CA ALA A 110 3.86 -7.09 11.62
C ALA A 110 4.44 -7.14 13.03
N LYS A 111 5.46 -6.33 13.34
CA LYS A 111 5.92 -6.14 14.73
C LYS A 111 4.90 -5.40 15.59
N VAL A 112 3.96 -4.67 14.98
CA VAL A 112 3.02 -3.79 15.68
C VAL A 112 1.59 -4.31 15.68
N PHE A 113 1.15 -4.94 14.59
CA PHE A 113 -0.25 -5.38 14.40
C PHE A 113 -0.36 -6.85 13.98
N ASP A 114 -1.35 -7.55 14.55
CA ASP A 114 -1.70 -8.94 14.18
C ASP A 114 -2.60 -9.03 12.94
N GLU A 115 -3.35 -7.96 12.65
CA GLU A 115 -4.16 -7.81 11.45
C GLU A 115 -3.63 -6.65 10.62
N ILE A 116 -3.40 -6.88 9.32
CA ILE A 116 -2.94 -5.87 8.39
C ILE A 116 -3.78 -5.94 7.11
N ILE A 117 -4.32 -4.81 6.67
CA ILE A 117 -4.95 -4.67 5.35
C ILE A 117 -3.94 -4.12 4.33
N ILE A 118 -4.00 -4.64 3.10
CA ILE A 118 -3.23 -4.13 1.97
C ILE A 118 -4.15 -3.22 1.15
N ASP A 119 -3.70 -2.01 0.88
CA ASP A 119 -4.37 -1.03 0.01
C ASP A 119 -4.62 -1.61 -1.40
N ASP A 120 -5.68 -1.17 -2.06
CA ASP A 120 -6.04 -1.64 -3.41
C ASP A 120 -5.02 -1.24 -4.48
N PHE A 121 -4.08 -0.36 -4.13
CA PHE A 121 -2.91 -0.03 -4.92
C PHE A 121 -1.84 -1.14 -4.97
N TRP A 122 -2.13 -2.35 -4.49
CA TRP A 122 -1.35 -3.56 -4.77
C TRP A 122 -1.48 -4.01 -6.23
N ALA A 123 -0.99 -3.18 -7.13
CA ALA A 123 -1.10 -3.31 -8.56
C ALA A 123 0.26 -3.65 -9.19
N ASN A 124 0.26 -4.60 -10.15
CA ASN A 124 1.45 -4.97 -10.92
C ASN A 124 1.25 -4.57 -12.38
N TRP A 125 1.75 -3.40 -12.76
CA TRP A 125 1.58 -2.85 -14.12
C TRP A 125 2.88 -2.76 -14.91
N CYS A 126 3.91 -3.46 -14.44
CA CYS A 126 5.20 -3.51 -15.11
C CYS A 126 5.17 -4.55 -16.23
N HIS A 127 5.64 -4.14 -17.40
CA HIS A 127 5.53 -4.89 -18.64
C HIS A 127 6.82 -4.79 -19.46
N SER A 128 7.96 -4.56 -18.80
CA SER A 128 9.26 -4.57 -19.45
C SER A 128 9.57 -5.94 -20.06
N GLU A 129 10.52 -6.01 -20.99
CA GLU A 129 10.94 -7.31 -21.54
C GLU A 129 11.37 -8.31 -20.46
N LYS A 130 11.98 -7.81 -19.37
CA LYS A 130 12.39 -8.61 -18.22
C LYS A 130 11.17 -9.20 -17.52
N ASP A 131 10.12 -8.40 -17.31
CA ASP A 131 8.86 -8.84 -16.68
C ASP A 131 8.17 -9.91 -17.52
N VAL A 132 8.11 -9.70 -18.84
CA VAL A 132 7.53 -10.66 -19.79
C VAL A 132 8.35 -11.95 -19.84
N LYS A 133 9.68 -11.86 -19.83
CA LYS A 133 10.57 -13.04 -19.78
C LYS A 133 10.41 -13.81 -18.47
N LEU A 134 10.24 -13.11 -17.34
CA LEU A 134 9.97 -13.74 -16.05
C LEU A 134 8.60 -14.43 -16.04
N PHE A 135 7.55 -13.78 -16.52
CA PHE A 135 6.23 -14.41 -16.66
C PHE A 135 6.29 -15.67 -17.53
N ASN A 136 6.95 -15.56 -18.69
CA ASN A 136 7.16 -16.69 -19.62
C ASN A 136 7.87 -17.87 -18.95
N SER A 137 8.93 -17.60 -18.16
CA SER A 137 9.66 -18.65 -17.46
C SER A 137 8.84 -19.28 -16.33
N MET A 138 8.06 -18.49 -15.59
CA MET A 138 7.22 -18.97 -14.49
C MET A 138 6.11 -19.90 -14.96
N TYR A 139 5.49 -19.61 -16.11
CA TYR A 139 4.32 -20.34 -16.59
C TYR A 139 4.61 -21.24 -17.80
N GLY A 140 5.87 -21.33 -18.25
CA GLY A 140 6.26 -22.15 -19.39
C GLY A 140 5.62 -21.70 -20.71
N VAL A 141 5.31 -20.40 -20.84
CA VAL A 141 4.70 -19.81 -22.04
C VAL A 141 5.75 -19.05 -22.84
N ASN A 142 5.59 -18.98 -24.16
CA ASN A 142 6.51 -18.27 -25.05
C ASN A 142 5.78 -17.15 -25.79
N SER A 143 5.49 -16.06 -25.08
CA SER A 143 4.77 -14.89 -25.62
C SER A 143 5.65 -14.00 -26.52
N LEU A 144 6.97 -14.23 -26.60
CA LEU A 144 7.90 -13.45 -27.41
C LEU A 144 7.71 -13.60 -28.93
N LYS A 145 6.77 -14.45 -29.39
CA LYS A 145 6.35 -14.54 -30.80
C LYS A 145 5.19 -13.62 -31.18
N VAL A 146 4.59 -12.92 -30.23
CA VAL A 146 3.62 -11.86 -30.56
C VAL A 146 4.44 -10.61 -30.81
N HIS A 147 4.57 -10.20 -32.08
CA HIS A 147 5.06 -8.87 -32.42
C HIS A 147 4.28 -7.87 -31.56
N TYR A 148 4.95 -7.20 -30.62
CA TYR A 148 4.40 -6.04 -29.95
C TYR A 148 4.12 -5.02 -31.06
N LEU A 149 2.88 -4.99 -31.54
CA LEU A 149 2.38 -3.84 -32.25
C LEU A 149 2.67 -2.65 -31.33
N PRO A 150 3.29 -1.57 -31.82
CA PRO A 150 3.50 -0.40 -31.00
C PRO A 150 2.12 0.00 -30.48
N VAL A 151 1.91 -0.21 -29.17
CA VAL A 151 0.73 0.29 -28.49
C VAL A 151 0.95 1.79 -28.49
N GLU A 152 0.40 2.49 -29.50
CA GLU A 152 0.19 3.92 -29.41
C GLU A 152 -0.44 4.16 -28.04
N ARG A 153 0.18 5.03 -27.23
CA ARG A 153 -0.22 5.38 -25.85
C ARG A 153 -1.60 6.07 -25.84
N SER A 154 -2.64 5.38 -26.28
CA SER A 154 -3.98 5.91 -26.48
C SER A 154 -5.02 4.81 -26.40
N SER A 155 -4.91 3.86 -25.47
CA SER A 155 -6.08 3.14 -24.94
C SER A 155 -5.66 2.28 -23.76
N TYR A 156 -6.16 2.60 -22.57
CA TYR A 156 -6.09 1.77 -21.39
C TYR A 156 -6.79 0.43 -21.65
N ILE A 157 -6.05 -0.68 -21.61
CA ILE A 157 -6.64 -2.00 -21.34
C ILE A 157 -6.24 -2.34 -19.91
N ALA A 158 -7.13 -1.99 -18.98
CA ALA A 158 -7.09 -2.53 -17.63
C ALA A 158 -7.62 -3.97 -17.69
N LEU A 159 -6.72 -4.95 -17.61
CA LEU A 159 -7.14 -6.31 -17.24
C LEU A 159 -7.25 -6.33 -15.71
N MET A 160 -8.46 -6.08 -15.20
CA MET A 160 -8.81 -6.42 -13.83
C MET A 160 -8.89 -7.95 -13.73
N VAL A 161 -8.13 -8.52 -12.80
CA VAL A 161 -8.36 -9.87 -12.27
C VAL A 161 -8.65 -9.71 -10.78
#